data_AF-A0AA39DXC3-F1
#
_entry.id   AF-A0AA39DXC3-F1
#
_cell.length_a   1.000
_cell.length_b   1.000
_cell.length_c   1.000
_cell.angle_alpha   90.00
_cell.angle_beta   90.00
_cell.angle_gamma   90.00
#
_symmetry.space_group_name_H-M   'P 1'
#
loop_
_entity.id
_entity.type
_entity.pdbx_description
1 polymer ?
#
loop_
_entity_poly.entity_id
_entity_poly.type
_entity_poly.pdbx_seq_one_letter_code
_entity_poly.pdbx_strand_id
1 'polypeptide(L)'
;MTTYLKLLTTTMYDGVGGVRDHIIKLKHYFNKENEMKVELSEKFLKWLILESLLISFDAVKLTYNALKEEWTLEELMSIVVRHEVSLKKNETHSLALVTNQVAT
;
A
#
# COMPACT_ATOMS: atom_id res chain seq x y z
N MET A 1 11.51 -3.78 -24.38
CA MET A 1 12.07 -4.46 -23.21
C MET A 1 11.62 -3.72 -21.96
N THR A 2 10.66 -4.25 -21.22
CA THR A 2 10.21 -3.71 -19.92
C THR A 2 11.02 -4.40 -18.82
N THR A 3 11.83 -3.66 -18.07
CA THR A 3 12.62 -4.16 -16.94
C THR A 3 11.75 -4.34 -15.70
N TYR A 4 12.13 -5.23 -14.77
CA TYR A 4 11.42 -5.38 -13.49
C TYR A 4 11.47 -4.08 -12.68
N LEU A 5 12.55 -3.29 -12.79
CA LEU A 5 12.63 -1.93 -12.24
C LEU A 5 11.52 -1.00 -12.73
N LYS A 6 11.16 -1.08 -14.02
CA LYS A 6 10.05 -0.29 -14.56
C LYS A 6 8.74 -0.74 -13.93
N LEU A 7 8.47 -2.05 -13.89
CA LEU A 7 7.28 -2.57 -13.23
C LEU A 7 7.23 -2.17 -11.75
N LEU A 8 8.36 -2.27 -11.04
CA LEU A 8 8.49 -1.93 -9.64
C LEU A 8 8.16 -0.46 -9.37
N THR A 9 8.66 0.47 -10.18
CA THR A 9 8.51 1.92 -9.96
C THR A 9 7.23 2.53 -10.53
N THR A 10 6.53 1.83 -11.44
CA THR A 10 5.28 2.34 -12.04
C THR A 10 4.01 1.61 -11.58
N THR A 11 4.12 0.52 -10.82
CA THR A 11 2.94 -0.21 -10.33
C THR A 11 2.34 0.52 -9.14
N MET A 12 1.19 1.16 -9.35
CA MET A 12 0.40 1.83 -8.32
C MET A 12 -0.76 0.94 -7.89
N TYR A 13 -1.18 1.07 -6.62
CA TYR A 13 -2.40 0.43 -6.15
C TYR A 13 -3.60 1.20 -6.72
N ASP A 14 -4.51 0.49 -7.38
CA ASP A 14 -5.69 1.05 -8.04
C ASP A 14 -6.97 0.94 -7.20
N GLY A 15 -6.88 0.36 -5.99
CA GLY A 15 -8.03 0.11 -5.14
C GLY A 15 -8.81 -1.17 -5.49
N VAL A 16 -8.40 -1.90 -6.53
CA VAL A 16 -9.02 -3.16 -6.93
C VAL A 16 -8.28 -4.34 -6.31
N GLY A 17 -9.05 -5.28 -5.74
CA GLY A 17 -8.51 -6.39 -4.98
C GLY A 17 -8.12 -5.98 -3.56
N GLY A 18 -7.09 -6.62 -3.01
CA GLY A 18 -6.56 -6.31 -1.69
C GLY A 18 -5.17 -5.68 -1.78
N VAL A 19 -4.91 -4.69 -0.94
CA VAL A 19 -3.59 -4.06 -0.80
C VAL A 19 -2.49 -5.07 -0.46
N ARG A 20 -2.85 -6.20 0.18
CA ARG A 20 -1.95 -7.34 0.42
C ARG A 20 -1.38 -7.91 -0.87
N ASP A 21 -2.23 -8.11 -1.88
CA ASP A 21 -1.84 -8.70 -3.16
C ASP A 21 -0.96 -7.74 -3.96
N HIS A 22 -1.27 -6.44 -3.86
CA HIS A 22 -0.43 -5.38 -4.40
C HIS A 22 0.99 -5.39 -3.81
N ILE A 23 1.12 -5.46 -2.48
CA ILE A 23 2.43 -5.56 -1.81
C ILE A 23 3.19 -6.82 -2.23
N ILE A 24 2.50 -7.96 -2.35
CA ILE A 24 3.12 -9.21 -2.83
C ILE A 24 3.66 -9.04 -4.25
N LYS A 25 2.92 -8.36 -5.14
CA LYS A 25 3.35 -8.06 -6.50
C LYS A 25 4.61 -7.16 -6.52
N LEU A 26 4.65 -6.11 -5.71
CA LEU A 26 5.84 -5.26 -5.59
C LEU A 26 7.05 -6.02 -5.06
N LYS A 27 6.86 -6.86 -4.02
CA LYS A 27 7.92 -7.74 -3.49
C LYS A 27 8.46 -8.69 -4.55
N HIS A 28 7.59 -9.23 -5.41
CA HIS A 28 8.01 -10.08 -6.51
C HIS A 28 8.93 -9.34 -7.50
N TYR A 29 8.55 -8.13 -7.94
CA TYR A 29 9.38 -7.33 -8.84
C TYR A 29 10.70 -6.89 -8.19
N PHE A 30 10.66 -6.49 -6.91
CA PHE A 30 11.84 -6.14 -6.13
C PHE A 30 12.84 -7.30 -6.05
N ASN A 31 12.36 -8.51 -5.73
CA ASN A 31 13.21 -9.69 -5.66
C ASN A 31 13.83 -10.02 -7.03
N LYS A 32 13.06 -9.91 -8.11
CA LYS A 32 13.55 -10.15 -9.47
C LYS A 32 14.63 -9.14 -9.89
N GLU A 33 14.49 -7.88 -9.50
CA GLU A 33 15.52 -6.86 -9.76
C GLU A 33 16.80 -7.12 -8.95
N ASN A 34 16.66 -7.58 -7.69
CA ASN A 34 17.82 -7.94 -6.87
C ASN A 34 18.53 -9.22 -7.32
N GLU A 35 17.80 -10.20 -7.88
CA GLU A 35 18.41 -11.35 -8.59
C GLU A 35 19.30 -10.90 -9.77
N MET A 36 19.00 -9.73 -10.37
CA MET A 36 19.79 -9.10 -11.44
C MET A 36 20.94 -8.22 -10.93
N LYS A 37 21.28 -8.28 -9.62
CA LYS A 37 22.39 -7.55 -8.97
C LYS A 37 22.21 -6.03 -8.86
N VAL A 38 20.98 -5.54 -8.74
CA VAL A 38 20.72 -4.10 -8.48
C VAL A 38 20.88 -3.73 -7.00
N GLU A 39 20.80 -4.71 -6.09
CA GLU A 39 21.06 -4.54 -4.65
C GLU A 39 20.20 -3.46 -3.96
N LEU A 40 18.91 -3.38 -4.31
CA LEU A 40 17.93 -2.52 -3.67
C LEU A 40 17.74 -2.90 -2.20
N SER A 41 17.68 -1.90 -1.33
CA SER A 41 17.50 -2.08 0.13
C SER A 41 16.04 -2.32 0.53
N GLU A 42 15.82 -2.99 1.67
CA GLU A 42 14.47 -3.11 2.24
C GLU A 42 13.87 -1.74 2.60
N LYS A 43 14.70 -0.76 2.98
CA LYS A 43 14.28 0.62 3.20
C LYS A 43 13.65 1.23 1.94
N PHE A 44 14.23 0.99 0.78
CA PHE A 44 13.66 1.41 -0.51
C PHE A 44 12.32 0.72 -0.77
N LEU A 45 12.22 -0.58 -0.52
CA LEU A 45 10.96 -1.32 -0.70
C LEU A 45 9.83 -0.77 0.19
N LYS A 46 10.11 -0.46 1.46
CA LYS A 46 9.11 0.11 2.39
C LYS A 46 8.63 1.48 1.92
N TRP A 47 9.55 2.35 1.51
CA TRP A 47 9.23 3.65 0.94
C TRP A 47 8.36 3.49 -0.33
N LEU A 48 8.78 2.62 -1.25
CA LEU A 48 8.06 2.39 -2.50
C LEU A 48 6.65 1.82 -2.28
N ILE A 49 6.48 0.91 -1.32
CA ILE A 49 5.15 0.41 -0.93
C ILE A 49 4.27 1.60 -0.55
N LEU A 50 4.72 2.48 0.35
CA LEU A 50 3.95 3.65 0.78
C LEU A 50 3.63 4.59 -0.39
N GLU A 51 4.61 4.89 -1.24
CA GLU A 51 4.40 5.78 -2.40
C GLU A 51 3.40 5.21 -3.41
N SER A 52 3.38 3.88 -3.58
CA SER A 52 2.47 3.22 -4.51
C SER A 52 1.00 3.22 -4.07
N LEU A 53 0.69 3.59 -2.83
CA LEU A 53 -0.68 3.58 -2.29
C LEU A 53 -1.46 4.85 -2.65
N LEU A 54 -2.78 4.69 -2.79
CA LEU A 54 -3.75 5.76 -2.98
C LEU A 54 -3.71 6.80 -1.83
N ILE A 55 -4.22 8.00 -2.12
CA ILE A 55 -4.32 9.12 -1.16
C ILE A 55 -5.10 8.77 0.11
N SER A 56 -6.02 7.81 0.03
CA SER A 56 -6.75 7.30 1.19
C SER A 56 -5.84 6.64 2.25
N PHE A 57 -4.57 6.35 1.92
CA PHE A 57 -3.57 5.81 2.83
C PHE A 57 -2.59 6.87 3.38
N ASP A 58 -2.77 8.17 3.11
CA ASP A 58 -1.84 9.22 3.54
C ASP A 58 -1.63 9.25 5.06
N ALA A 59 -2.65 8.89 5.85
CA ALA A 59 -2.51 8.77 7.29
C ALA A 59 -1.42 7.75 7.70
N VAL A 60 -1.30 6.63 6.98
CA VAL A 60 -0.24 5.64 7.19
C VAL A 60 1.12 6.22 6.81
N LYS A 61 1.22 6.95 5.68
CA LYS A 61 2.47 7.59 5.23
C LYS A 61 2.98 8.62 6.25
N LEU A 62 2.07 9.47 6.74
CA LEU A 62 2.38 10.48 7.76
C LEU A 62 2.84 9.82 9.07
N THR A 63 2.18 8.73 9.48
CA THR A 63 2.57 8.00 10.70
C THR A 63 3.96 7.38 10.55
N TYR A 64 4.26 6.75 9.40
CA TYR A 64 5.59 6.21 9.12
C TYR A 64 6.68 7.28 9.17
N ASN A 65 6.44 8.44 8.57
CA ASN A 65 7.42 9.54 8.54
C ASN A 65 7.63 10.22 9.90
N ALA A 66 6.60 10.22 10.77
CA ALA A 66 6.66 10.84 12.08
C ALA A 66 7.32 9.95 13.15
N LEU A 67 7.28 8.63 12.97
CA LEU A 67 7.88 7.68 13.90
C LEU A 67 9.40 7.65 13.74
N LYS A 68 10.10 7.71 14.87
CA LYS A 68 11.57 7.56 14.91
C LYS A 68 12.01 6.10 14.80
N GLU A 69 11.14 5.17 15.20
CA GLU A 69 11.36 3.74 15.09
C GLU A 69 10.99 3.26 13.68
N GLU A 70 11.87 2.47 13.09
CA GLU A 70 11.67 1.96 11.73
C GLU A 70 10.79 0.70 11.76
N TRP A 71 9.66 0.72 11.06
CA TRP A 71 8.83 -0.46 10.90
C TRP A 71 9.56 -1.55 10.13
N THR A 72 9.40 -2.78 10.57
CA THR A 72 9.70 -3.97 9.77
C THR A 72 8.74 -4.04 8.58
N LEU A 73 9.13 -4.76 7.53
CA LEU A 73 8.25 -4.99 6.39
C LEU A 73 6.94 -5.69 6.78
N GLU A 74 6.99 -6.57 7.78
CA GLU A 74 5.81 -7.28 8.29
C GLU A 74 4.83 -6.33 9.01
N GLU A 75 5.34 -5.44 9.86
CA GLU A 75 4.53 -4.43 10.53
C GLU A 75 3.88 -3.48 9.54
N LEU A 76 4.65 -2.97 8.57
CA LEU A 76 4.12 -2.12 7.50
C LEU A 76 2.96 -2.82 6.76
N MET A 77 3.14 -4.09 6.38
CA MET A 77 2.13 -4.87 5.70
C MET A 77 0.87 -5.05 6.55
N SER A 78 1.03 -5.34 7.84
CA SER A 78 -0.07 -5.49 8.81
C SER A 78 -0.86 -4.19 8.99
N ILE A 79 -0.17 -3.06 9.13
CA ILE A 79 -0.77 -1.73 9.29
C ILE A 79 -1.57 -1.35 8.04
N VAL A 80 -0.98 -1.49 6.86
CA VAL A 80 -1.62 -1.14 5.58
C VAL A 80 -2.87 -2.00 5.33
N VAL A 81 -2.82 -3.31 5.59
CA VAL A 81 -3.99 -4.20 5.45
C VAL A 81 -5.09 -3.82 6.44
N ARG A 82 -4.75 -3.54 7.70
CA ARG A 82 -5.73 -3.10 8.71
C ARG A 82 -6.38 -1.78 8.32
N HIS A 83 -5.60 -0.86 7.78
CA HIS A 83 -6.08 0.44 7.32
C HIS A 83 -7.09 0.28 6.16
N GLU A 84 -6.81 -0.59 5.19
CA GLU A 84 -7.76 -0.89 4.11
C GLU A 84 -9.11 -1.41 4.65
N VAL A 85 -9.08 -2.33 5.61
CA VAL A 85 -10.31 -2.86 6.23
C VAL A 85 -11.12 -1.74 6.91
N SER A 86 -10.42 -0.81 7.58
CA SER A 86 -11.06 0.35 8.21
C SER A 86 -11.71 1.29 7.18
N LEU A 87 -11.03 1.57 6.06
CA LEU A 87 -11.57 2.39 4.97
C LEU A 87 -12.87 1.79 4.40
N LYS A 88 -12.86 0.49 4.07
CA LYS A 88 -14.04 -0.22 3.54
C LYS A 88 -15.23 -0.18 4.52
N LYS A 89 -14.96 -0.30 5.82
CA LYS A 89 -16.00 -0.19 6.86
C LYS A 89 -16.59 1.21 6.92
N ASN A 90 -15.76 2.25 6.87
CA ASN A 90 -16.21 3.65 6.92
C ASN A 90 -17.05 4.02 5.70
N GLU A 91 -16.64 3.60 4.49
CA GLU A 91 -17.42 3.79 3.26
C GLU A 91 -18.80 3.14 3.37
N THR A 92 -18.87 1.90 3.88
CA THR A 92 -20.15 1.20 4.07
C THR A 92 -21.07 1.94 5.05
N HIS A 93 -20.53 2.47 6.15
CA HIS A 93 -21.30 3.27 7.11
C HIS A 93 -21.80 4.58 6.49
N SER A 94 -20.98 5.27 5.68
CA SER A 94 -21.39 6.49 5.00
C SER A 94 -22.53 6.26 4.00
N LEU A 95 -22.48 5.19 3.22
CA LEU A 95 -23.55 4.85 2.26
C LEU A 95 -24.87 4.50 2.97
N ALA A 96 -24.81 3.81 4.11
CA ALA A 96 -25.99 3.48 4.92
C ALA A 96 -26.66 4.73 5.52
N LEU A 97 -25.89 5.77 5.86
CA LEU A 97 -26.45 7.03 6.37
C LEU A 97 -27.19 7.81 5.28
N VAL A 98 -26.62 7.90 4.08
CA VAL A 98 -27.22 8.64 2.95
C VAL A 98 -28.54 8.00 2.50
N THR A 99 -28.58 6.66 2.43
CA THR A 99 -29.80 5.95 2.03
C THR A 99 -30.96 6.14 3.02
N ASN A 100 -30.67 6.19 4.32
CA ASN A 100 -31.69 6.47 5.34
C ASN A 100 -32.21 7.92 5.30
N GLN A 101 -31.40 8.89 4.87
CA GLN A 101 -31.81 10.30 4.74
C GLN A 101 -32.62 10.58 3.48
N VAL A 102 -32.42 9.82 2.40
CA VAL A 102 -33.17 9.97 1.14
C VAL A 102 -34.53 9.24 1.19
N ALA A 103 -34.69 8.30 2.11
CA ALA A 103 -35.93 7.52 2.28
C ALA A 103 -36.95 8.14 3.26
N THR A 104 -36.70 9.35 3.78
CA THR A 104 -37.60 10.12 4.66
C THR A 104 -38.09 11.38 3.97
#